data_AF-A0A4R0NWY1-F1
#
_entry.id   AF-A0A4R0NWY1-F1
#
_cell.length_a   1.000
_cell.length_b   1.000
_cell.length_c   1.000
_cell.angle_alpha   90.00
_cell.angle_beta   90.00
_cell.angle_gamma   90.00
#
_symmetry.space_group_name_H-M   'P 1'
#
loop_
_entity.id
_entity.type
_entity.pdbx_description
1 polymer ?
#
loop_
_entity_poly.entity_id
_entity_poly.type
_entity_poly.pdbx_seq_one_letter_code
_entity_poly.pdbx_strand_id
1 'polypeptide(L)'
;MKYSKFCCYKPHISSLTNKEIESPYLVLDELFTKRTMEDFQNSLWTLQRTIFKDNEWRNYDPADFYIFCYDLIRFTDTLWLVNKYSPGLSSSLNNIADESSEPGLMDNLNRLFTHHGNKDAHEENDKSRTVLSNFFDYHYNGFNRSDLYCYLQLALDASYMRNDKYEYFCMEDHKLASDFFNLSELIEEGYKIYQHGAHILPRLPSCKETKLAIDYDRPTLLSYECIAKPHDLAGDFFLYYLDIYHIHSGLDNWKALLYEKDFWKKANNPGNLIYLYECLIKLIESIWMMCVKNDLEKYTGNYKIKTGETVSLARNCSLEEQANPLLAIQRFFAFKKMHEWRTLLHKWLVYSLSNSEKNVPKNQYKTDLAFNQLLKLLEASHLIFNTQKEAEDIVDQTNP
;
A
#
# COMPACT_ATOMS: atom_id res chain seq x y z
N MET A 1 -10.35 -2.41 20.84
CA MET A 1 -8.87 -2.36 20.94
C MET A 1 -8.40 -0.95 20.57
N LYS A 2 -7.51 -0.31 21.34
CA LYS A 2 -7.06 1.07 21.01
C LYS A 2 -6.14 1.04 19.80
N TYR A 3 -6.44 1.83 18.76
CA TYR A 3 -5.65 1.96 17.53
C TYR A 3 -4.17 2.31 17.79
N SER A 4 -3.91 3.06 18.86
CA SER A 4 -2.57 3.37 19.35
C SER A 4 -1.71 2.15 19.73
N LYS A 5 -2.27 0.93 19.74
CA LYS A 5 -1.49 -0.31 19.87
C LYS A 5 -0.78 -0.70 18.56
N PHE A 6 -1.24 -0.19 17.43
CA PHE A 6 -0.77 -0.54 16.09
C PHE A 6 -0.09 0.61 15.35
N CYS A 7 -0.10 1.81 15.96
CA CYS A 7 0.52 3.02 15.41
C CYS A 7 1.29 3.75 16.52
N CYS A 8 2.48 4.26 16.22
CA CYS A 8 3.40 4.82 17.22
C CYS A 8 3.18 6.31 17.48
N TYR A 9 2.54 7.02 16.54
CA TYR A 9 2.24 8.45 16.62
C TYR A 9 1.37 8.85 15.43
N LYS A 10 0.09 9.20 15.67
CA LYS A 10 -0.91 9.41 14.59
C LYS A 10 -0.99 8.15 13.67
N PRO A 11 -1.68 8.11 12.52
CA PRO A 11 -1.89 6.86 11.77
C PRO A 11 -0.71 6.42 10.90
N HIS A 12 0.54 6.80 11.22
CA HIS A 12 1.68 6.43 10.38
C HIS A 12 2.05 4.94 10.56
N ILE A 13 1.95 4.19 9.47
CA ILE A 13 2.27 2.76 9.40
C ILE A 13 3.53 2.60 8.54
N SER A 14 4.63 2.21 9.17
CA SER A 14 5.90 1.98 8.47
C SER A 14 5.88 0.71 7.60
N SER A 15 6.58 0.76 6.49
CA SER A 15 6.89 -0.35 5.57
C SER A 15 8.30 -0.92 5.81
N LEU A 16 8.98 -0.46 6.86
CA LEU A 16 10.34 -0.86 7.22
C LEU A 16 10.35 -2.14 8.06
N THR A 17 11.39 -2.96 7.91
CA THR A 17 11.66 -4.13 8.77
C THR A 17 12.20 -3.70 10.13
N ASN A 18 12.22 -4.62 11.11
CA ASN A 18 12.68 -4.28 12.45
C ASN A 18 14.12 -3.74 12.43
N LYS A 19 14.99 -4.34 11.61
CA LYS A 19 16.39 -3.91 11.44
C LYS A 19 16.51 -2.52 10.82
N GLU A 20 15.62 -2.19 9.88
CA GLU A 20 15.58 -0.88 9.23
C GLU A 20 15.04 0.18 10.18
N ILE A 21 14.07 -0.14 11.04
CA ILE A 21 13.63 0.78 12.09
C ILE A 21 14.75 1.03 13.11
N GLU A 22 15.47 -0.01 13.53
CA GLU A 22 16.61 0.13 14.45
C GLU A 22 17.75 0.96 13.85
N SER A 23 17.92 0.88 12.52
CA SER A 23 18.97 1.59 11.78
C SER A 23 18.45 2.10 10.44
N PRO A 24 17.74 3.26 10.41
CA PRO A 24 17.13 3.80 9.18
C PRO A 24 18.15 4.08 8.07
N TYR A 25 19.41 4.33 8.44
CA TYR A 25 20.51 4.48 7.48
C TYR A 25 20.67 3.28 6.53
N LEU A 26 20.33 2.06 6.96
CA LEU A 26 20.42 0.86 6.10
C LEU A 26 19.57 1.01 4.83
N VAL A 27 18.43 1.69 4.93
CA VAL A 27 17.56 1.94 3.79
C VAL A 27 18.19 2.98 2.86
N LEU A 28 18.71 4.08 3.42
CA LEU A 28 19.38 5.12 2.61
C LEU A 28 20.60 4.55 1.89
N ASP A 29 21.41 3.76 2.59
CA ASP A 29 22.60 3.10 2.05
C ASP A 29 22.24 2.11 0.93
N GLU A 30 21.22 1.27 1.15
CA GLU A 30 20.74 0.34 0.13
C GLU A 30 20.25 1.09 -1.13
N LEU A 31 19.47 2.15 -0.95
CA LEU A 31 18.91 2.91 -2.06
C LEU A 31 19.99 3.66 -2.83
N PHE A 32 20.80 4.48 -2.17
CA PHE A 32 21.79 5.34 -2.83
C PHE A 32 23.06 4.59 -3.28
N THR A 33 23.27 3.34 -2.83
CA THR A 33 24.26 2.45 -3.44
C THR A 33 23.75 1.85 -4.76
N LYS A 34 22.44 1.59 -4.86
CA LYS A 34 21.82 1.03 -6.06
C LYS A 34 21.56 2.06 -7.15
N ARG A 35 21.32 3.33 -6.80
CA ARG A 35 21.00 4.41 -7.74
C ARG A 35 21.61 5.73 -7.30
N THR A 36 21.98 6.57 -8.25
CA THR A 36 22.36 7.95 -7.95
C THR A 36 21.14 8.78 -7.54
N MET A 37 21.35 9.94 -6.92
CA MET A 37 20.26 10.89 -6.62
C MET A 37 19.51 11.29 -7.91
N GLU A 38 20.26 11.57 -8.98
CA GLU A 38 19.73 11.95 -10.29
C GLU A 38 18.87 10.81 -10.89
N ASP A 39 19.34 9.56 -10.84
CA ASP A 39 18.55 8.41 -11.30
C ASP A 39 17.25 8.25 -10.48
N PHE A 40 17.31 8.55 -9.18
CA PHE A 40 16.15 8.44 -8.30
C PHE A 40 15.09 9.50 -8.66
N GLN A 41 15.51 10.75 -8.90
CA GLN A 41 14.66 11.83 -9.39
C GLN A 41 14.13 11.54 -10.79
N ASN A 42 14.97 11.04 -11.71
CA ASN A 42 14.54 10.66 -13.05
C ASN A 42 13.48 9.56 -13.04
N SER A 43 13.56 8.61 -12.11
CA SER A 43 12.54 7.57 -11.91
C SER A 43 11.21 8.17 -11.43
N LEU A 44 11.27 9.16 -10.53
CA LEU A 44 10.09 9.91 -10.08
C LEU A 44 9.44 10.67 -11.25
N TRP A 45 10.21 11.42 -12.03
CA TRP A 45 9.70 12.13 -13.21
C TRP A 45 9.16 11.20 -14.29
N THR A 46 9.77 10.01 -14.44
CA THR A 46 9.27 8.99 -15.36
C THR A 46 7.89 8.50 -14.92
N LEU A 47 7.70 8.18 -13.62
CA LEU A 47 6.39 7.83 -13.09
C LEU A 47 5.35 8.92 -13.37
N GLN A 48 5.70 10.19 -13.10
CA GLN A 48 4.80 11.32 -13.35
C GLN A 48 4.40 11.41 -14.82
N ARG A 49 5.39 11.38 -15.72
CA ARG A 49 5.16 11.47 -17.17
C ARG A 49 4.27 10.34 -17.68
N THR A 50 4.43 9.15 -17.12
CA THR A 50 3.63 7.98 -17.47
C THR A 50 2.17 8.11 -17.06
N ILE A 51 1.83 8.87 -16.00
CA ILE A 51 0.44 9.16 -15.64
C ILE A 51 -0.26 9.98 -16.75
N PHE A 52 0.44 10.96 -17.31
CA PHE A 52 -0.15 11.89 -18.29
C PHE A 52 -0.06 11.43 -19.74
N LYS A 53 0.83 10.49 -20.06
CA LYS A 53 1.01 9.98 -21.42
C LYS A 53 0.43 8.57 -21.55
N ASP A 54 -0.65 8.47 -22.31
CA ASP A 54 -1.29 7.18 -22.59
C ASP A 54 -0.29 6.16 -23.12
N ASN A 55 -0.31 4.96 -22.52
CA ASN A 55 0.54 3.83 -22.87
C ASN A 55 2.05 4.04 -22.74
N GLU A 56 2.52 5.16 -22.17
CA GLU A 56 3.95 5.43 -21.96
C GLU A 56 4.62 4.34 -21.11
N TRP A 57 3.86 3.72 -20.20
CA TRP A 57 4.34 2.63 -19.35
C TRP A 57 4.86 1.43 -20.14
N ARG A 58 4.39 1.23 -21.39
CA ARG A 58 4.81 0.10 -22.25
C ARG A 58 6.28 0.13 -22.64
N ASN A 59 6.92 1.30 -22.51
CA ASN A 59 8.35 1.47 -22.77
C ASN A 59 9.23 0.93 -21.62
N TYR A 60 8.61 0.49 -20.53
CA TYR A 60 9.26 0.10 -19.29
C TYR A 60 8.78 -1.28 -18.82
N ASP A 61 9.50 -1.88 -17.87
CA ASP A 61 9.00 -3.05 -17.14
C ASP A 61 8.05 -2.57 -16.02
N PRO A 62 6.76 -3.01 -15.97
CA PRO A 62 5.84 -2.62 -14.90
C PRO A 62 6.36 -2.91 -13.49
N ALA A 63 7.20 -3.95 -13.34
CA ALA A 63 7.83 -4.24 -12.05
C ALA A 63 8.77 -3.12 -11.59
N ASP A 64 9.45 -2.42 -12.51
CA ASP A 64 10.38 -1.33 -12.16
C ASP A 64 9.62 -0.16 -11.53
N PHE A 65 8.44 0.20 -12.06
CA PHE A 65 7.59 1.22 -11.45
C PHE A 65 7.13 0.83 -10.05
N TYR A 66 6.70 -0.42 -9.86
CA TYR A 66 6.26 -0.91 -8.56
C TYR A 66 7.40 -0.94 -7.54
N ILE A 67 8.58 -1.44 -7.92
CA ILE A 67 9.78 -1.46 -7.07
C ILE A 67 10.19 -0.03 -6.72
N PHE A 68 10.20 0.89 -7.69
CA PHE A 68 10.48 2.30 -7.44
C PHE A 68 9.51 2.92 -6.42
N CYS A 69 8.20 2.71 -6.58
CA CYS A 69 7.21 3.22 -5.62
C CYS A 69 7.38 2.61 -4.23
N TYR A 70 7.68 1.31 -4.15
CA TYR A 70 7.93 0.63 -2.88
C TYR A 70 9.21 1.16 -2.18
N ASP A 71 10.27 1.39 -2.95
CA ASP A 71 11.50 2.01 -2.45
C ASP A 71 11.25 3.45 -1.97
N LEU A 72 10.40 4.20 -2.68
CA LEU A 72 10.01 5.56 -2.29
C LEU A 72 9.21 5.57 -0.98
N ILE A 73 8.30 4.61 -0.77
CA ILE A 73 7.59 4.44 0.51
C ILE A 73 8.59 4.13 1.66
N ARG A 74 9.52 3.19 1.44
CA ARG A 74 10.56 2.89 2.45
C ARG A 74 11.43 4.11 2.74
N PHE A 75 11.75 4.88 1.70
CA PHE A 75 12.51 6.12 1.82
C PHE A 75 11.77 7.18 2.66
N THR A 76 10.48 7.42 2.40
CA THR A 76 9.70 8.39 3.17
C THR A 76 9.54 7.96 4.64
N ASP A 77 9.29 6.68 4.91
CA ASP A 77 9.23 6.13 6.27
C ASP A 77 10.57 6.27 7.01
N THR A 78 11.68 6.10 6.29
CA THR A 78 13.04 6.27 6.80
C THR A 78 13.28 7.71 7.22
N LEU A 79 12.97 8.67 6.35
CA LEU A 79 13.14 10.09 6.66
C LEU A 79 12.19 10.57 7.76
N TRP A 80 11.00 9.98 7.86
CA TRP A 80 10.11 10.23 8.98
C TRP A 80 10.75 9.82 10.31
N LEU A 81 11.37 8.64 10.38
CA LEU A 81 12.12 8.20 11.56
C LEU A 81 13.29 9.14 11.88
N VAL A 82 14.06 9.56 10.85
CA VAL A 82 15.16 10.50 11.02
C VAL A 82 14.66 11.83 11.58
N ASN A 83 13.58 12.39 11.01
CA ASN A 83 12.99 13.63 11.49
C ASN A 83 12.52 13.52 12.95
N LYS A 84 11.88 12.40 13.30
CA LYS A 84 11.34 12.18 14.64
C LYS A 84 12.43 12.05 15.70
N TYR A 85 13.53 11.36 15.40
CA TYR A 85 14.54 10.96 16.38
C TYR A 85 15.85 11.72 16.29
N SER A 86 16.12 12.37 15.17
CA SER A 86 17.33 13.14 14.91
C SER A 86 17.00 14.37 14.07
N PRO A 87 16.06 15.24 14.53
CA PRO A 87 15.58 16.38 13.74
C PRO A 87 16.70 17.32 13.28
N GLY A 88 17.80 17.41 14.05
CA GLY A 88 18.96 18.23 13.72
C GLY A 88 19.80 17.74 12.52
N LEU A 89 19.48 16.58 11.94
CA LEU A 89 20.13 16.09 10.71
C LEU A 89 19.53 16.72 9.45
N SER A 90 18.31 17.26 9.53
CA SER A 90 17.69 17.91 8.39
C SER A 90 18.17 19.35 8.25
N SER A 91 18.36 19.78 7.02
CA SER A 91 18.67 21.14 6.63
C SER A 91 17.66 22.11 7.24
N SER A 92 18.15 23.17 7.88
CA SER A 92 17.29 24.29 8.28
C SER A 92 16.66 24.91 7.04
N LEU A 93 15.36 25.18 7.08
CA LEU A 93 14.76 26.08 6.09
C LEU A 93 15.40 27.45 6.28
N ASN A 94 16.12 27.93 5.26
CA ASN A 94 16.63 29.30 5.30
C ASN A 94 15.42 30.25 5.17
N ASN A 95 15.23 31.10 6.18
CA ASN A 95 14.21 32.16 6.21
C ASN A 95 14.54 33.22 5.16
N ILE A 96 14.17 32.95 3.91
CA ILE A 96 14.08 33.93 2.83
C ILE A 96 12.65 34.51 2.86
N ALA A 97 12.53 35.84 2.88
CA ALA A 97 11.32 36.62 3.17
C ALA A 97 10.15 36.52 2.14
N ASP A 98 8.93 36.75 2.67
CA ASP A 98 7.63 37.32 2.15
C ASP A 98 7.36 37.40 0.62
N GLU A 99 6.16 37.02 0.08
CA GLU A 99 4.85 37.73 0.13
C GLU A 99 3.77 37.16 -0.87
N SER A 100 2.64 36.69 -0.32
CA SER A 100 1.25 36.52 -0.81
C SER A 100 0.85 36.55 -2.31
N SER A 101 0.45 35.39 -2.87
CA SER A 101 -0.81 35.17 -3.62
C SER A 101 -1.00 33.68 -3.97
N GLU A 102 -2.24 33.17 -4.02
CA GLU A 102 -2.53 31.80 -4.46
C GLU A 102 -2.07 31.59 -5.92
N PRO A 103 -1.17 30.61 -6.20
CA PRO A 103 -0.60 30.45 -7.53
C PRO A 103 -1.63 29.85 -8.49
N GLY A 104 -1.91 30.56 -9.58
CA GLY A 104 -2.73 30.04 -10.67
C GLY A 104 -2.08 28.85 -11.38
N LEU A 105 -2.87 28.05 -12.10
CA LEU A 105 -2.41 26.90 -12.90
C LEU A 105 -1.15 27.19 -13.75
N MET A 106 -1.03 28.41 -14.29
CA MET A 106 0.11 28.85 -15.07
C MET A 106 1.39 29.07 -14.26
N ASP A 107 1.31 29.43 -12.98
CA ASP A 107 2.49 29.51 -12.12
C ASP A 107 3.02 28.12 -11.76
N ASN A 108 2.14 27.14 -11.58
CA ASN A 108 2.54 25.74 -11.39
C ASN A 108 3.20 25.17 -12.65
N LEU A 109 2.69 25.51 -13.85
CA LEU A 109 3.30 25.13 -15.12
C LEU A 109 4.61 25.89 -15.38
N ASN A 110 4.69 27.18 -15.06
CA ASN A 110 5.93 27.95 -15.17
C ASN A 110 7.01 27.42 -14.24
N ARG A 111 6.66 27.05 -12.98
CA ARG A 111 7.54 26.33 -12.06
C ARG A 111 8.02 24.97 -12.62
N LEU A 112 7.23 24.33 -13.49
CA LEU A 112 7.56 23.08 -14.18
C LEU A 112 8.61 23.26 -15.29
N PHE A 113 8.81 24.48 -15.80
CA PHE A 113 9.74 24.79 -16.90
C PHE A 113 10.85 25.80 -16.56
N THR A 114 10.83 26.44 -15.39
CA THR A 114 11.92 27.29 -14.89
C THR A 114 12.42 26.82 -13.53
N HIS A 115 13.68 26.37 -13.47
CA HIS A 115 14.34 26.03 -12.22
C HIS A 115 14.46 27.27 -11.30
N HIS A 116 14.09 27.06 -10.03
CA HIS A 116 14.28 27.90 -8.83
C HIS A 116 13.33 29.08 -8.57
N GLY A 117 12.73 29.06 -7.37
CA GLY A 117 12.38 30.27 -6.60
C GLY A 117 11.01 30.31 -5.94
N ASN A 118 10.96 29.94 -4.64
CA ASN A 118 10.12 30.46 -3.53
C ASN A 118 8.56 30.36 -3.45
N LYS A 119 8.10 29.79 -2.30
CA LYS A 119 7.27 30.31 -1.13
C LYS A 119 5.81 30.80 -1.33
N ASP A 120 4.85 30.78 -0.36
CA ASP A 120 4.79 31.24 1.07
C ASP A 120 3.84 30.49 2.06
N ALA A 121 4.05 30.67 3.39
CA ALA A 121 3.04 30.68 4.49
C ALA A 121 3.57 31.28 5.83
N HIS A 122 2.63 31.82 6.66
CA HIS A 122 2.70 32.70 7.85
C HIS A 122 3.74 32.47 8.99
N GLU A 123 4.21 33.59 9.54
CA GLU A 123 4.97 33.73 10.80
C GLU A 123 4.11 33.48 12.07
N GLU A 124 4.37 32.37 12.75
CA GLU A 124 4.44 32.34 14.21
C GLU A 124 5.93 32.16 14.58
N ASN A 125 6.34 32.57 15.79
CA ASN A 125 7.70 32.52 16.36
C ASN A 125 8.26 31.08 16.45
N ASP A 126 8.39 30.41 15.32
CA ASP A 126 8.54 28.97 15.23
C ASP A 126 10.02 28.61 15.26
N LYS A 127 10.32 27.61 16.08
CA LYS A 127 11.66 26.99 16.14
C LYS A 127 12.05 26.64 14.71
N SER A 128 13.31 26.89 14.33
CA SER A 128 13.88 26.61 13.00
C SER A 128 13.26 25.36 12.36
N ARG A 129 12.23 25.54 11.52
CA ARG A 129 11.59 24.43 10.82
C ARG A 129 12.63 23.83 9.90
N THR A 130 12.73 22.51 9.90
CA THR A 130 13.58 21.79 8.97
C THR A 130 12.78 21.42 7.73
N VAL A 131 13.46 21.08 6.64
CA VAL A 131 12.78 20.60 5.41
C VAL A 131 11.89 19.39 5.75
N LEU A 132 12.40 18.45 6.54
CA LEU A 132 11.62 17.28 6.94
C LEU A 132 10.45 17.64 7.87
N SER A 133 10.61 18.55 8.84
CA SER A 133 9.49 18.93 9.70
C SER A 133 8.39 19.59 8.89
N ASN A 134 8.74 20.50 7.99
CA ASN A 134 7.77 21.15 7.10
C ASN A 134 7.05 20.14 6.20
N PHE A 135 7.78 19.20 5.60
CA PHE A 135 7.19 18.15 4.77
C PHE A 135 6.20 17.31 5.60
N PHE A 136 6.60 16.79 6.76
CA PHE A 136 5.74 15.90 7.55
C PHE A 136 4.63 16.62 8.31
N ASP A 137 4.76 17.92 8.60
CA ASP A 137 3.72 18.73 9.21
C ASP A 137 2.65 19.13 8.18
N TYR A 138 3.06 19.49 6.95
CA TYR A 138 2.13 19.78 5.85
C TYR A 138 1.43 18.51 5.38
N HIS A 139 2.20 17.43 5.22
CA HIS A 139 1.70 16.10 4.90
C HIS A 139 1.38 15.32 6.17
N TYR A 140 0.74 15.97 7.16
CA TYR A 140 0.45 15.48 8.52
C TYR A 140 -0.01 14.00 8.60
N ASN A 141 -0.71 13.55 7.56
CA ASN A 141 -0.94 12.15 7.28
C ASN A 141 0.11 11.69 6.29
N GLY A 142 1.31 11.37 6.82
CA GLY A 142 2.56 11.20 6.06
C GLY A 142 2.27 10.73 4.64
N PHE A 143 2.54 11.61 3.68
CA PHE A 143 2.34 11.43 2.23
C PHE A 143 1.76 10.04 1.93
N ASN A 144 0.43 10.01 1.84
CA ASN A 144 -0.34 8.81 2.10
C ASN A 144 0.17 7.73 1.15
N ARG A 145 0.75 6.65 1.68
CA ARG A 145 1.17 5.48 0.91
C ARG A 145 0.13 5.07 -0.14
N SER A 146 -1.14 5.28 0.18
CA SER A 146 -2.28 5.14 -0.72
C SER A 146 -2.15 6.00 -1.99
N ASP A 147 -1.79 7.28 -1.89
CA ASP A 147 -1.63 8.21 -3.01
C ASP A 147 -0.53 7.72 -3.99
N LEU A 148 0.61 7.22 -3.50
CA LEU A 148 1.62 6.60 -4.37
C LEU A 148 1.08 5.37 -5.12
N TYR A 149 0.30 4.53 -4.44
CA TYR A 149 -0.31 3.40 -5.11
C TYR A 149 -1.37 3.83 -6.12
N CYS A 150 -2.14 4.88 -5.83
CA CYS A 150 -3.07 5.49 -6.80
C CYS A 150 -2.31 5.99 -8.03
N TYR A 151 -1.21 6.73 -7.84
CA TYR A 151 -0.35 7.20 -8.94
C TYR A 151 0.21 6.04 -9.76
N LEU A 152 0.67 4.98 -9.08
CA LEU A 152 1.19 3.79 -9.73
C LEU A 152 0.11 3.05 -10.53
N GLN A 153 -1.09 2.89 -9.97
CA GLN A 153 -2.21 2.24 -10.65
C GLN A 153 -2.67 3.05 -11.88
N LEU A 154 -2.65 4.38 -11.79
CA LEU A 154 -2.89 5.27 -12.94
C LEU A 154 -1.81 5.15 -14.01
N ALA A 155 -0.54 5.23 -13.61
CA ALA A 155 0.59 5.09 -14.52
C ALA A 155 0.55 3.75 -15.28
N LEU A 156 0.10 2.69 -14.60
CA LEU A 156 0.00 1.34 -15.15
C LEU A 156 -1.38 1.01 -15.74
N ASP A 157 -2.14 2.04 -16.11
CA ASP A 157 -3.41 1.98 -16.85
C ASP A 157 -4.43 0.97 -16.29
N ALA A 158 -4.70 1.00 -14.99
CA ALA A 158 -5.72 0.13 -14.41
C ALA A 158 -7.10 0.36 -15.08
N SER A 159 -7.68 -0.68 -15.69
CA SER A 159 -8.82 -0.52 -16.62
C SER A 159 -10.12 -0.13 -15.96
N TYR A 160 -10.28 -0.40 -14.66
CA TYR A 160 -11.47 0.06 -13.92
C TYR A 160 -11.52 1.59 -13.79
N MET A 161 -10.45 2.30 -14.16
CA MET A 161 -10.34 3.75 -14.14
C MET A 161 -10.72 4.44 -15.47
N ARG A 162 -11.13 3.70 -16.51
CA ARG A 162 -11.22 4.23 -17.89
C ARG A 162 -12.25 5.35 -18.12
N ASN A 163 -13.27 5.48 -17.29
CA ASN A 163 -14.32 6.48 -17.51
C ASN A 163 -14.09 7.78 -16.74
N ASP A 164 -13.30 7.76 -15.65
CA ASP A 164 -12.84 8.96 -14.96
C ASP A 164 -11.63 8.67 -14.07
N LYS A 165 -10.43 8.77 -14.66
CA LYS A 165 -9.16 8.44 -13.99
C LYS A 165 -8.92 9.32 -12.75
N TYR A 166 -9.45 10.54 -12.72
CA TYR A 166 -9.16 11.53 -11.68
C TYR A 166 -10.28 11.62 -10.64
N GLU A 167 -11.55 11.51 -11.04
CA GLU A 167 -12.67 11.47 -10.08
C GLU A 167 -12.59 10.24 -9.17
N TYR A 168 -12.18 9.07 -9.70
CA TYR A 168 -12.16 7.83 -8.92
C TYR A 168 -11.27 7.92 -7.66
N PHE A 169 -10.13 8.62 -7.77
CA PHE A 169 -9.24 8.85 -6.63
C PHE A 169 -9.38 10.24 -6.01
N CYS A 170 -10.27 11.07 -6.53
CA CYS A 170 -10.38 12.48 -6.16
C CYS A 170 -9.01 13.20 -6.23
N MET A 171 -8.21 12.88 -7.26
CA MET A 171 -6.87 13.45 -7.41
C MET A 171 -6.91 14.66 -8.33
N GLU A 172 -6.75 15.83 -7.75
CA GLU A 172 -6.65 17.09 -8.49
C GLU A 172 -5.25 17.22 -9.13
N ASP A 173 -5.16 17.62 -10.39
CA ASP A 173 -3.89 17.72 -11.14
C ASP A 173 -2.83 18.56 -10.42
N HIS A 174 -3.25 19.65 -9.77
CA HIS A 174 -2.35 20.52 -9.02
C HIS A 174 -1.80 19.85 -7.76
N LYS A 175 -2.59 18.97 -7.11
CA LYS A 175 -2.13 18.16 -5.99
C LYS A 175 -1.06 17.18 -6.46
N LEU A 176 -1.30 16.48 -7.57
CA LEU A 176 -0.34 15.57 -8.18
C LEU A 176 1.01 16.26 -8.48
N ALA A 177 0.97 17.42 -9.13
CA ALA A 177 2.20 18.17 -9.42
C ALA A 177 2.94 18.56 -8.12
N SER A 178 2.22 19.12 -7.14
CA SER A 178 2.77 19.50 -5.83
C SER A 178 3.43 18.31 -5.12
N ASP A 179 2.77 17.15 -5.09
CA ASP A 179 3.27 15.96 -4.42
C ASP A 179 4.58 15.46 -5.06
N PHE A 180 4.70 15.50 -6.39
CA PHE A 180 5.94 15.14 -7.09
C PHE A 180 7.10 16.13 -6.82
N PHE A 181 6.82 17.43 -6.73
CA PHE A 181 7.85 18.40 -6.32
C PHE A 181 8.32 18.17 -4.89
N ASN A 182 7.38 18.00 -3.96
CA ASN A 182 7.70 17.74 -2.55
C ASN A 182 8.52 16.46 -2.39
N LEU A 183 8.19 15.41 -3.16
CA LEU A 183 8.97 14.17 -3.19
C LEU A 183 10.37 14.36 -3.78
N SER A 184 10.52 15.19 -4.81
CA SER A 184 11.82 15.50 -5.40
C SER A 184 12.72 16.22 -4.38
N GLU A 185 12.20 17.21 -3.67
CA GLU A 185 12.91 17.90 -2.60
C GLU A 185 13.28 16.94 -1.45
N LEU A 186 12.35 16.03 -1.12
CA LEU A 186 12.58 15.01 -0.10
C LEU A 186 13.71 14.04 -0.50
N ILE A 187 13.81 13.66 -1.79
CA ILE A 187 14.91 12.84 -2.32
C ILE A 187 16.26 13.55 -2.12
N GLU A 188 16.35 14.83 -2.48
CA GLU A 188 17.58 15.62 -2.29
C GLU A 188 17.97 15.72 -0.82
N GLU A 189 17.00 15.98 0.05
CA GLU A 189 17.22 16.06 1.49
C GLU A 189 17.70 14.73 2.08
N GLY A 190 17.08 13.62 1.69
CA GLY A 190 17.54 12.29 2.11
C GLY A 190 18.93 11.94 1.58
N TYR A 191 19.28 12.41 0.37
CA TYR A 191 20.63 12.24 -0.17
C TYR A 191 21.67 13.06 0.62
N LYS A 192 21.34 14.30 1.00
CA LYS A 192 22.20 15.10 1.90
C LYS A 192 22.42 14.37 3.22
N ILE A 193 21.35 13.88 3.86
CA ILE A 193 21.45 13.11 5.11
C ILE A 193 22.34 11.87 4.92
N TYR A 194 22.19 11.16 3.80
CA TYR A 194 23.04 10.02 3.46
C TYR A 194 24.52 10.39 3.33
N GLN A 195 24.84 11.49 2.64
CA GLN A 195 26.22 11.99 2.47
C GLN A 195 26.88 12.40 3.80
N HIS A 196 26.12 12.89 4.77
CA HIS A 196 26.63 13.22 6.10
C HIS A 196 27.06 11.95 6.90
N GLY A 197 26.71 10.75 6.42
CA GLY A 197 27.32 9.48 6.79
C GLY A 197 26.67 8.74 7.96
N ALA A 198 26.83 7.41 7.95
CA ALA A 198 26.29 6.46 8.92
C ALA A 198 26.66 6.78 10.38
N HIS A 199 27.83 7.39 10.59
CA HIS A 199 28.38 7.65 11.92
C HIS A 199 27.57 8.67 12.73
N ILE A 200 26.70 9.44 12.07
CA ILE A 200 25.92 10.50 12.73
C ILE A 200 24.52 10.01 13.10
N LEU A 201 23.98 8.99 12.41
CA LEU A 201 22.66 8.46 12.73
C LEU A 201 22.76 7.52 13.94
N PRO A 202 22.31 7.95 15.14
CA PRO A 202 22.34 7.07 16.29
C PRO A 202 21.45 5.86 15.99
N ARG A 203 21.91 4.65 16.38
CA ARG A 203 20.99 3.53 16.52
C ARG A 203 19.84 3.99 17.39
N LEU A 204 18.62 3.83 16.90
CA LEU A 204 17.46 4.25 17.66
C LEU A 204 17.44 3.39 18.95
N PRO A 205 17.40 3.99 20.15
CA PRO A 205 17.28 3.23 21.39
C PRO A 205 16.04 2.34 21.30
N SER A 206 16.07 1.12 21.86
CA SER A 206 15.05 0.07 21.66
C SER A 206 13.65 0.67 21.49
N CYS A 207 13.26 0.87 20.22
CA CYS A 207 12.26 1.87 19.91
C CYS A 207 10.90 1.19 20.02
N LYS A 208 9.89 1.86 20.61
CA LYS A 208 8.52 1.28 20.68
C LYS A 208 7.97 1.01 19.27
N GLU A 209 8.54 1.69 18.29
CA GLU A 209 8.34 1.66 16.85
C GLU A 209 8.78 0.35 16.21
N THR A 210 9.62 -0.46 16.84
CA THR A 210 9.94 -1.81 16.35
C THR A 210 8.68 -2.67 16.20
N LYS A 211 7.67 -2.45 17.04
CA LYS A 211 6.33 -3.05 16.91
C LYS A 211 5.59 -2.61 15.64
N LEU A 212 6.09 -1.56 14.99
CA LEU A 212 5.65 -1.08 13.70
C LEU A 212 6.51 -1.57 12.55
N ALA A 213 7.26 -2.65 12.71
CA ALA A 213 7.96 -3.20 11.57
C ALA A 213 7.02 -4.03 10.67
N ILE A 214 7.31 -4.08 9.37
CA ILE A 214 6.51 -4.82 8.37
C ILE A 214 6.61 -6.34 8.57
N ASP A 215 7.65 -6.81 9.26
CA ASP A 215 7.89 -8.20 9.65
C ASP A 215 7.18 -8.62 10.95
N TYR A 216 6.26 -7.79 11.47
CA TYR A 216 5.31 -8.18 12.51
C TYR A 216 3.87 -8.28 12.00
N ASP A 217 3.08 -9.12 12.65
CA ASP A 217 1.64 -9.22 12.40
C ASP A 217 0.92 -7.97 12.93
N ARG A 218 0.67 -7.03 12.03
CA ARG A 218 -0.17 -5.84 12.21
C ARG A 218 -0.71 -5.34 10.87
N PRO A 219 -1.82 -4.59 10.83
CA PRO A 219 -2.30 -4.00 9.59
C PRO A 219 -1.33 -2.96 9.05
N THR A 220 -1.25 -2.85 7.73
CA THR A 220 -0.41 -1.89 7.02
C THR A 220 -1.12 -1.10 5.93
N LEU A 221 -2.30 -1.55 5.50
CA LEU A 221 -3.13 -0.87 4.49
C LEU A 221 -4.49 -0.42 5.03
N LEU A 222 -4.86 -0.81 6.25
CA LEU A 222 -6.13 -0.43 6.85
C LEU A 222 -6.08 0.98 7.45
N SER A 223 -7.11 1.79 7.15
CA SER A 223 -7.31 3.09 7.79
C SER A 223 -7.69 2.94 9.27
N TYR A 224 -7.78 4.07 9.97
CA TYR A 224 -8.28 4.11 11.34
C TYR A 224 -9.69 3.53 11.47
N GLU A 225 -10.57 3.93 10.56
CA GLU A 225 -11.97 3.52 10.48
C GLU A 225 -12.06 2.01 10.21
N CYS A 226 -11.29 1.50 9.26
CA CYS A 226 -11.24 0.07 8.95
C CYS A 226 -10.70 -0.76 10.12
N ILE A 227 -9.70 -0.27 10.86
CA ILE A 227 -9.22 -0.96 12.07
C ILE A 227 -10.27 -0.91 13.18
N ALA A 228 -11.04 0.16 13.30
CA ALA A 228 -12.14 0.25 14.26
C ALA A 228 -13.22 -0.79 13.94
N LYS A 229 -13.62 -0.90 12.67
CA LYS A 229 -14.69 -1.78 12.17
C LYS A 229 -14.21 -2.67 11.00
N PRO A 230 -13.40 -3.70 11.27
CA PRO A 230 -12.83 -4.53 10.20
C PRO A 230 -13.85 -5.42 9.50
N HIS A 231 -15.01 -5.67 10.13
CA HIS A 231 -16.08 -6.47 9.52
C HIS A 231 -16.81 -5.70 8.42
N ASP A 232 -17.01 -4.39 8.58
CA ASP A 232 -17.61 -3.54 7.53
C ASP A 232 -16.79 -3.66 6.25
N LEU A 233 -15.46 -3.45 6.34
CA LEU A 233 -14.59 -3.58 5.18
C LEU A 233 -14.56 -4.99 4.59
N ALA A 234 -14.56 -6.03 5.42
CA ALA A 234 -14.56 -7.41 4.95
C ALA A 234 -15.88 -7.81 4.27
N GLY A 235 -17.01 -7.26 4.72
CA GLY A 235 -18.31 -7.40 4.07
C GLY A 235 -18.39 -6.61 2.77
N ASP A 236 -18.01 -5.34 2.83
CA ASP A 236 -17.93 -4.42 1.67
C ASP A 236 -17.02 -4.97 0.58
N PHE A 237 -16.00 -5.74 0.96
CA PHE A 237 -15.08 -6.40 0.04
C PHE A 237 -15.78 -7.16 -1.09
N PHE A 238 -16.79 -7.97 -0.73
CA PHE A 238 -17.53 -8.79 -1.69
C PHE A 238 -18.69 -8.04 -2.35
N LEU A 239 -19.03 -6.85 -1.87
CA LEU A 239 -20.10 -6.02 -2.41
C LEU A 239 -19.59 -5.01 -3.44
N TYR A 240 -18.46 -4.39 -3.16
CA TYR A 240 -17.99 -3.22 -3.91
C TYR A 240 -16.62 -3.44 -4.57
N TYR A 241 -15.77 -4.29 -3.99
CA TYR A 241 -14.37 -4.36 -4.41
C TYR A 241 -14.08 -5.54 -5.32
N LEU A 242 -14.56 -6.74 -5.00
CA LEU A 242 -14.33 -7.96 -5.77
C LEU A 242 -15.56 -8.88 -5.77
N ASP A 243 -16.06 -9.16 -6.97
CA ASP A 243 -16.99 -10.26 -7.19
C ASP A 243 -16.27 -11.61 -7.00
N ILE A 244 -16.83 -12.48 -6.15
CA ILE A 244 -16.33 -13.83 -5.88
C ILE A 244 -16.24 -14.68 -7.16
N TYR A 245 -17.11 -14.48 -8.15
CA TYR A 245 -17.03 -15.18 -9.43
C TYR A 245 -15.78 -14.76 -10.21
N HIS A 246 -15.46 -13.48 -10.19
CA HIS A 246 -14.29 -12.92 -10.88
C HIS A 246 -12.99 -13.18 -10.14
N ILE A 247 -12.99 -13.25 -8.80
CA ILE A 247 -11.75 -13.39 -8.01
C ILE A 247 -11.04 -14.72 -8.26
N HIS A 248 -11.77 -15.82 -8.50
CA HIS A 248 -11.18 -17.10 -8.87
C HIS A 248 -10.36 -16.97 -10.15
N SER A 249 -10.99 -16.44 -11.22
CA SER A 249 -10.29 -16.22 -12.48
C SER A 249 -9.15 -15.21 -12.35
N GLY A 250 -9.32 -14.17 -11.52
CA GLY A 250 -8.27 -13.19 -11.23
C GLY A 250 -7.04 -13.82 -10.56
N LEU A 251 -7.24 -14.72 -9.59
CA LEU A 251 -6.16 -15.44 -8.93
C LEU A 251 -5.51 -16.49 -9.81
N ASP A 252 -6.29 -17.21 -10.63
CA ASP A 252 -5.74 -18.16 -11.61
C ASP A 252 -4.90 -17.43 -12.66
N ASN A 253 -5.37 -16.28 -13.13
CA ASN A 253 -4.61 -15.41 -14.03
C ASN A 253 -3.33 -14.91 -13.35
N TRP A 254 -3.41 -14.37 -12.12
CA TRP A 254 -2.23 -13.93 -11.39
C TRP A 254 -1.21 -15.08 -11.23
N LYS A 255 -1.68 -16.27 -10.86
CA LYS A 255 -0.84 -17.45 -10.76
C LYS A 255 -0.13 -17.77 -12.08
N ALA A 256 -0.83 -17.70 -13.21
CA ALA A 256 -0.23 -17.90 -14.54
C ALA A 256 0.87 -16.87 -14.82
N LEU A 257 0.61 -15.59 -14.49
CA LEU A 257 1.56 -14.49 -14.67
C LEU A 257 2.89 -14.68 -13.93
N LEU A 258 2.95 -15.49 -12.88
CA LEU A 258 4.22 -15.80 -12.20
C LEU A 258 5.22 -16.52 -13.10
N TYR A 259 4.77 -17.12 -14.20
CA TYR A 259 5.56 -17.94 -15.10
C TYR A 259 5.59 -17.41 -16.54
N GLU A 260 4.85 -16.34 -16.84
CA GLU A 260 4.78 -15.77 -18.19
C GLU A 260 5.80 -14.66 -18.40
N LYS A 261 6.57 -14.78 -19.49
CA LYS A 261 7.54 -13.76 -19.90
C LYS A 261 6.90 -12.76 -20.86
N ASP A 262 7.29 -11.50 -20.74
CA ASP A 262 6.91 -10.44 -21.67
C ASP A 262 5.38 -10.29 -21.81
N PHE A 263 4.61 -10.74 -20.81
CA PHE A 263 3.15 -10.73 -20.84
C PHE A 263 2.63 -9.30 -21.06
N TRP A 264 3.16 -8.35 -20.30
CA TRP A 264 2.73 -6.95 -20.34
C TRP A 264 3.12 -6.21 -21.62
N LYS A 265 4.01 -6.77 -22.45
CA LYS A 265 4.24 -6.24 -23.80
C LYS A 265 3.05 -6.47 -24.72
N LYS A 266 2.20 -7.47 -24.43
CA LYS A 266 1.03 -7.85 -25.25
C LYS A 266 -0.30 -7.54 -24.56
N ALA A 267 -0.33 -7.61 -23.23
CA ALA A 267 -1.50 -7.30 -22.43
C ALA A 267 -1.62 -5.79 -22.13
N ASN A 268 -2.74 -5.40 -21.55
CA ASN A 268 -3.01 -4.06 -21.03
C ASN A 268 -3.25 -4.12 -19.52
N ASN A 269 -3.18 -2.97 -18.86
CA ASN A 269 -3.65 -2.74 -17.50
C ASN A 269 -2.90 -3.50 -16.37
N PRO A 270 -1.56 -3.45 -16.30
CA PRO A 270 -0.82 -3.98 -15.15
C PRO A 270 -1.30 -3.41 -13.80
N GLY A 271 -1.87 -2.21 -13.77
CA GLY A 271 -2.45 -1.60 -12.57
C GLY A 271 -3.58 -2.42 -11.94
N ASN A 272 -4.33 -3.22 -12.71
CA ASN A 272 -5.37 -4.10 -12.16
C ASN A 272 -4.79 -5.15 -11.21
N LEU A 273 -3.58 -5.62 -11.47
CA LEU A 273 -2.92 -6.62 -10.64
C LEU A 273 -2.51 -6.02 -9.28
N ILE A 274 -2.08 -4.75 -9.30
CA ILE A 274 -1.74 -4.00 -8.09
C ILE A 274 -2.98 -3.79 -7.23
N TYR A 275 -4.09 -3.41 -7.85
CA TYR A 275 -5.38 -3.29 -7.18
C TYR A 275 -5.82 -4.61 -6.52
N LEU A 276 -5.77 -5.72 -7.27
CA LEU A 276 -6.09 -7.04 -6.73
C LEU A 276 -5.20 -7.38 -5.52
N TYR A 277 -3.90 -7.12 -5.61
CA TYR A 277 -2.98 -7.30 -4.48
C TYR A 277 -3.39 -6.46 -3.25
N GLU A 278 -3.69 -5.18 -3.43
CA GLU A 278 -4.10 -4.31 -2.32
C GLU A 278 -5.39 -4.78 -1.67
N CYS A 279 -6.38 -5.16 -2.49
CA CYS A 279 -7.63 -5.73 -2.04
C CYS A 279 -7.39 -6.99 -1.18
N LEU A 280 -6.59 -7.94 -1.67
CA LEU A 280 -6.28 -9.15 -0.91
C LEU A 280 -5.58 -8.85 0.42
N ILE A 281 -4.62 -7.92 0.44
CA ILE A 281 -3.94 -7.54 1.69
C ILE A 281 -4.92 -6.88 2.67
N LYS A 282 -5.78 -5.96 2.21
CA LYS A 282 -6.81 -5.33 3.05
C LYS A 282 -7.77 -6.35 3.64
N LEU A 283 -8.20 -7.34 2.85
CA LEU A 283 -9.04 -8.42 3.34
C LEU A 283 -8.33 -9.28 4.38
N ILE A 284 -7.10 -9.74 4.09
CA ILE A 284 -6.29 -10.55 5.02
C ILE A 284 -6.10 -9.80 6.35
N GLU A 285 -5.74 -8.52 6.30
CA GLU A 285 -5.55 -7.68 7.48
C GLU A 285 -6.85 -7.50 8.28
N SER A 286 -7.98 -7.35 7.58
CA SER A 286 -9.30 -7.19 8.23
C SER A 286 -9.73 -8.46 8.95
N ILE A 287 -9.59 -9.62 8.31
CA ILE A 287 -9.92 -10.91 8.92
C ILE A 287 -8.98 -11.18 10.11
N TRP A 288 -7.68 -10.92 9.95
CA TRP A 288 -6.72 -11.06 11.05
C TRP A 288 -7.10 -10.18 12.24
N MET A 289 -7.51 -8.92 12.00
CA MET A 289 -7.99 -8.01 13.03
C MET A 289 -9.24 -8.56 13.74
N MET A 290 -10.15 -9.19 13.02
CA MET A 290 -11.32 -9.86 13.61
C MET A 290 -10.94 -11.06 14.47
N CYS A 291 -9.94 -11.85 14.04
CA CYS A 291 -9.40 -12.95 14.85
C CYS A 291 -8.78 -12.42 16.16
N VAL A 292 -7.94 -11.38 16.10
CA VAL A 292 -7.29 -10.80 17.29
C VAL A 292 -8.30 -10.22 18.29
N LYS A 293 -9.43 -9.71 17.80
CA LYS A 293 -10.51 -9.17 18.64
C LYS A 293 -11.46 -10.25 19.17
N ASN A 294 -11.31 -11.52 18.77
CA ASN A 294 -12.31 -12.58 18.96
C ASN A 294 -13.70 -12.17 18.47
N ASP A 295 -13.76 -11.32 17.43
CA ASP A 295 -15.03 -10.88 16.86
C ASP A 295 -15.58 -11.94 15.90
N LEU A 296 -14.70 -12.66 15.19
CA LEU A 296 -15.09 -13.60 14.12
C LEU A 296 -16.09 -14.68 14.59
N GLU A 297 -15.99 -15.14 15.85
CA GLU A 297 -16.93 -16.11 16.43
C GLU A 297 -18.37 -15.61 16.48
N LYS A 298 -18.57 -14.30 16.68
CA LYS A 298 -19.90 -13.67 16.68
C LYS A 298 -20.56 -13.75 15.31
N TYR A 299 -19.75 -13.66 14.25
CA TYR A 299 -20.20 -13.69 12.87
C TYR A 299 -20.47 -15.13 12.41
N THR A 300 -19.68 -16.09 12.89
CA THR A 300 -19.84 -17.51 12.57
C THR A 300 -20.95 -18.19 13.37
N GLY A 301 -21.27 -17.72 14.58
CA GLY A 301 -22.34 -18.29 15.41
C GLY A 301 -23.74 -18.23 14.78
N ASN A 302 -23.93 -17.30 13.84
CA ASN A 302 -25.17 -17.15 13.06
C ASN A 302 -25.11 -17.88 11.71
N TYR A 303 -23.98 -18.49 11.35
CA TYR A 303 -23.84 -19.24 10.11
C TYR A 303 -24.66 -20.52 10.18
N LYS A 304 -25.67 -20.62 9.32
CA LYS A 304 -26.36 -21.88 9.02
C LYS A 304 -25.94 -22.28 7.62
N ILE A 305 -25.53 -23.55 7.44
CA ILE A 305 -25.22 -24.11 6.13
C ILE A 305 -26.44 -23.91 5.23
N LYS A 306 -26.35 -22.95 4.31
CA LYS A 306 -27.38 -22.75 3.29
C LYS A 306 -27.13 -23.79 2.20
N THR A 307 -28.13 -24.59 1.85
CA THR A 307 -28.07 -25.45 0.67
C THR A 307 -28.37 -24.59 -0.57
N GLY A 308 -27.46 -24.51 -1.55
CA GLY A 308 -27.68 -23.71 -2.77
C GLY A 308 -26.39 -23.24 -3.47
N GLU A 309 -26.52 -22.21 -4.32
CA GLU A 309 -25.43 -21.64 -5.13
C GLU A 309 -24.22 -21.15 -4.30
N THR A 310 -24.44 -20.64 -3.09
CA THR A 310 -23.36 -20.16 -2.20
C THR A 310 -22.36 -21.26 -1.82
N VAL A 311 -22.81 -22.51 -1.69
CA VAL A 311 -21.93 -23.65 -1.41
C VAL A 311 -21.15 -24.07 -2.66
N SER A 312 -21.74 -23.89 -3.84
CA SER A 312 -21.05 -24.18 -5.11
C SER A 312 -19.86 -23.25 -5.36
N LEU A 313 -19.89 -22.04 -4.79
CA LEU A 313 -18.80 -21.07 -4.83
C LEU A 313 -17.63 -21.45 -3.92
N ALA A 314 -17.89 -22.16 -2.81
CA ALA A 314 -16.87 -22.56 -1.83
C ALA A 314 -16.19 -23.90 -2.16
N ARG A 315 -15.80 -24.08 -3.43
CA ARG A 315 -15.33 -25.37 -3.96
C ARG A 315 -13.94 -25.81 -3.48
N ASN A 316 -13.12 -24.89 -2.99
CA ASN A 316 -11.78 -25.19 -2.46
C ASN A 316 -11.81 -25.48 -0.95
N CYS A 317 -12.83 -25.02 -0.25
CA CYS A 317 -13.13 -25.43 1.13
C CYS A 317 -13.56 -26.91 1.18
N SER A 318 -13.05 -27.66 2.16
CA SER A 318 -13.57 -29.00 2.46
C SER A 318 -15.01 -28.92 2.99
N LEU A 319 -15.75 -30.03 2.98
CA LEU A 319 -17.12 -30.06 3.56
C LEU A 319 -17.15 -29.62 5.03
N GLU A 320 -16.09 -29.95 5.79
CA GLU A 320 -15.90 -29.51 7.17
C GLU A 320 -15.69 -27.99 7.24
N GLU A 321 -14.87 -27.43 6.34
CA GLU A 321 -14.62 -25.98 6.26
C GLU A 321 -15.83 -25.21 5.74
N GLN A 322 -16.63 -25.78 4.84
CA GLN A 322 -17.89 -25.19 4.40
C GLN A 322 -18.90 -25.17 5.56
N ALA A 323 -18.97 -26.25 6.35
CA ALA A 323 -19.81 -26.31 7.54
C ALA A 323 -19.36 -25.35 8.65
N ASN A 324 -18.05 -25.11 8.74
CA ASN A 324 -17.44 -24.20 9.70
C ASN A 324 -16.34 -23.34 9.05
N PRO A 325 -16.70 -22.21 8.41
CA PRO A 325 -15.74 -21.37 7.68
C PRO A 325 -14.60 -20.81 8.56
N LEU A 326 -14.81 -20.70 9.87
CA LEU A 326 -13.77 -20.30 10.82
C LEU A 326 -12.57 -21.24 10.76
N LEU A 327 -12.79 -22.53 10.51
CA LEU A 327 -11.73 -23.53 10.44
C LEU A 327 -10.78 -23.26 9.27
N ALA A 328 -11.30 -22.84 8.11
CA ALA A 328 -10.49 -22.46 6.96
C ALA A 328 -9.62 -21.23 7.27
N ILE A 329 -10.20 -20.21 7.93
CA ILE A 329 -9.48 -18.99 8.35
C ILE A 329 -8.37 -19.34 9.36
N GLN A 330 -8.66 -20.18 10.34
CA GLN A 330 -7.67 -20.64 11.32
C GLN A 330 -6.53 -21.42 10.64
N ARG A 331 -6.86 -22.33 9.72
CA ARG A 331 -5.87 -23.10 8.94
C ARG A 331 -5.02 -22.20 8.05
N PHE A 332 -5.60 -21.14 7.48
CA PHE A 332 -4.88 -20.14 6.66
C PHE A 332 -3.78 -19.43 7.47
N PHE A 333 -4.10 -18.94 8.67
CA PHE A 333 -3.11 -18.26 9.53
C PHE A 333 -2.16 -19.23 10.25
N ALA A 334 -2.55 -20.50 10.42
CA ALA A 334 -1.66 -21.55 10.88
C ALA A 334 -0.63 -21.95 9.81
N PHE A 335 -1.01 -21.91 8.53
CA PHE A 335 -0.11 -22.20 7.41
C PHE A 335 1.00 -21.14 7.29
N LYS A 336 0.65 -19.86 7.40
CA LYS A 336 1.57 -18.72 7.42
C LYS A 336 1.01 -17.59 8.26
N LYS A 337 1.91 -16.89 8.95
CA LYS A 337 1.57 -15.66 9.67
C LYS A 337 1.22 -14.55 8.67
N MET A 338 0.52 -13.51 9.13
CA MET A 338 0.04 -12.44 8.27
C MET A 338 1.18 -11.67 7.59
N HIS A 339 2.24 -11.32 8.30
CA HIS A 339 3.40 -10.66 7.69
C HIS A 339 4.15 -11.55 6.68
N GLU A 340 4.13 -12.87 6.88
CA GLU A 340 4.70 -13.83 5.93
C GLU A 340 3.86 -13.89 4.64
N TRP A 341 2.53 -13.84 4.77
CA TRP A 341 1.61 -13.71 3.63
C TRP A 341 1.84 -12.42 2.86
N ARG A 342 1.96 -11.27 3.55
CA ARG A 342 2.30 -9.99 2.92
C ARG A 342 3.60 -10.08 2.12
N THR A 343 4.64 -10.63 2.75
CA THR A 343 5.95 -10.81 2.10
C THR A 343 5.86 -11.72 0.87
N LEU A 344 5.07 -12.80 0.94
CA LEU A 344 4.88 -13.72 -0.18
C LEU A 344 4.12 -13.06 -1.33
N LEU A 345 3.00 -12.40 -1.04
CA LEU A 345 2.16 -11.71 -2.01
C LEU A 345 2.90 -10.55 -2.68
N HIS A 346 3.70 -9.79 -1.92
CA HIS A 346 4.56 -8.74 -2.46
C HIS A 346 5.56 -9.31 -3.48
N LYS A 347 6.22 -10.44 -3.16
CA LYS A 347 7.12 -11.12 -4.11
C LYS A 347 6.38 -11.58 -5.36
N TRP A 348 5.22 -12.21 -5.20
CA TRP A 348 4.40 -12.63 -6.33
C TRP A 348 3.95 -11.47 -7.21
N LEU A 349 3.61 -10.32 -6.62
CA LEU A 349 3.28 -9.13 -7.39
C LEU A 349 4.47 -8.66 -8.23
N VAL A 350 5.66 -8.55 -7.62
CA VAL A 350 6.90 -8.18 -8.35
C VAL A 350 7.18 -9.16 -9.49
N TYR A 351 7.02 -10.46 -9.24
CA TYR A 351 7.28 -11.50 -10.23
C TYR A 351 6.32 -11.41 -11.40
N SER A 352 5.02 -11.28 -11.11
CA SER A 352 3.98 -11.19 -12.13
C SER A 352 3.96 -9.88 -12.90
N LEU A 353 4.49 -8.79 -12.33
CA LEU A 353 4.67 -7.52 -13.04
C LEU A 353 5.90 -7.52 -13.93
N SER A 354 6.88 -8.41 -13.69
CA SER A 354 8.14 -8.40 -14.41
C SER A 354 8.00 -9.02 -15.80
N ASN A 355 8.61 -8.38 -16.80
CA ASN A 355 8.78 -8.99 -18.12
C ASN A 355 9.98 -9.98 -18.16
N SER A 356 10.72 -10.16 -17.06
CA SER A 356 11.94 -10.97 -16.98
C SER A 356 11.72 -12.34 -16.33
N GLU A 357 12.37 -13.38 -16.87
CA GLU A 357 12.36 -14.75 -16.31
C GLU A 357 13.14 -14.89 -14.99
N LYS A 358 13.92 -13.87 -14.59
CA LYS A 358 14.88 -13.98 -13.47
C LYS A 358 14.24 -14.28 -12.10
N ASN A 359 12.92 -14.17 -12.00
CA ASN A 359 12.21 -14.05 -10.74
C ASN A 359 11.14 -15.12 -10.50
N VAL A 360 11.09 -16.17 -11.32
CA VAL A 360 10.06 -17.22 -11.21
C VAL A 360 10.19 -18.03 -9.90
N PRO A 361 9.08 -18.34 -9.20
CA PRO A 361 9.10 -19.22 -8.03
C PRO A 361 9.72 -20.60 -8.35
N LYS A 362 10.74 -21.01 -7.58
CA LYS A 362 11.45 -22.29 -7.81
C LYS A 362 10.62 -23.53 -7.51
N ASN A 363 9.57 -23.42 -6.68
CA ASN A 363 8.79 -24.56 -6.23
C ASN A 363 7.31 -24.33 -6.53
N GLN A 364 6.89 -24.77 -7.71
CA GLN A 364 5.51 -24.64 -8.19
C GLN A 364 4.50 -25.27 -7.23
N TYR A 365 4.79 -26.45 -6.66
CA TYR A 365 3.90 -27.10 -5.70
C TYR A 365 3.63 -26.24 -4.45
N LYS A 366 4.65 -25.60 -3.89
CA LYS A 366 4.48 -24.68 -2.75
C LYS A 366 3.66 -23.45 -3.13
N THR A 367 3.87 -22.93 -4.34
CA THR A 367 3.09 -21.83 -4.89
C THR A 367 1.62 -22.23 -5.02
N ASP A 368 1.34 -23.39 -5.62
CA ASP A 368 -0.01 -23.93 -5.80
C ASP A 368 -0.73 -24.12 -4.47
N LEU A 369 -0.05 -24.69 -3.48
CA LEU A 369 -0.59 -24.86 -2.15
C LEU A 369 -0.95 -23.52 -1.50
N ALA A 370 -0.09 -22.51 -1.64
CA ALA A 370 -0.35 -21.18 -1.10
C ALA A 370 -1.51 -20.46 -1.81
N PHE A 371 -1.64 -20.58 -3.14
CA PHE A 371 -2.83 -20.07 -3.86
C PHE A 371 -4.11 -20.77 -3.40
N ASN A 372 -4.08 -22.09 -3.18
CA ASN A 372 -5.24 -22.81 -2.65
C ASN A 372 -5.65 -22.31 -1.26
N GLN A 373 -4.67 -21.99 -0.39
CA GLN A 373 -4.98 -21.38 0.91
C GLN A 373 -5.64 -20.00 0.77
N LEU A 374 -5.18 -19.16 -0.17
CA LEU A 374 -5.84 -17.86 -0.46
C LEU A 374 -7.28 -18.06 -0.95
N LEU A 375 -7.52 -19.01 -1.85
CA LEU A 375 -8.87 -19.32 -2.32
C LEU A 375 -9.78 -19.78 -1.18
N LYS A 376 -9.30 -20.67 -0.31
CA LYS A 376 -10.05 -21.09 0.89
C LYS A 376 -10.37 -19.91 1.81
N LEU A 377 -9.42 -18.98 2.01
CA LEU A 377 -9.67 -17.77 2.81
C LEU A 377 -10.79 -16.94 2.19
N LEU A 378 -10.74 -16.70 0.88
CA LEU A 378 -11.74 -15.91 0.15
C LEU A 378 -13.12 -16.54 0.22
N GLU A 379 -13.22 -17.83 -0.08
CA GLU A 379 -14.46 -18.59 -0.03
C GLU A 379 -15.04 -18.61 1.39
N ALA A 380 -14.22 -18.91 2.40
CA ALA A 380 -14.66 -18.91 3.79
C ALA A 380 -15.13 -17.53 4.26
N SER A 381 -14.44 -16.47 3.85
CA SER A 381 -14.84 -15.09 4.16
C SER A 381 -16.16 -14.74 3.50
N HIS A 382 -16.33 -15.10 2.22
CA HIS A 382 -17.57 -14.89 1.49
C HIS A 382 -18.74 -15.61 2.18
N LEU A 383 -18.57 -16.86 2.62
CA LEU A 383 -19.59 -17.61 3.36
C LEU A 383 -20.00 -16.89 4.66
N ILE A 384 -19.06 -16.28 5.38
CA ILE A 384 -19.34 -15.54 6.62
C ILE A 384 -20.10 -14.25 6.33
N PHE A 385 -19.66 -13.43 5.37
CA PHE A 385 -20.22 -12.09 5.19
C PHE A 385 -21.46 -12.04 4.31
N ASN A 386 -21.57 -12.91 3.30
CA ASN A 386 -22.76 -12.93 2.44
C ASN A 386 -24.00 -13.47 3.18
N THR A 387 -23.80 -14.35 4.17
CA THR A 387 -24.92 -14.86 4.98
C THR A 387 -25.55 -13.83 5.90
N GLN A 388 -24.81 -12.78 6.28
CA GLN A 388 -25.30 -11.71 7.14
C GLN A 388 -26.19 -10.71 6.41
N LYS A 389 -25.76 -10.28 5.22
CA LYS A 389 -26.52 -9.33 4.42
C LYS A 389 -27.92 -9.84 4.09
N GLU A 390 -28.01 -11.10 3.67
CA GLU A 390 -29.32 -11.72 3.42
C GLU A 390 -30.20 -11.80 4.68
N ALA A 391 -29.61 -11.89 5.88
CA ALA A 391 -30.37 -11.88 7.12
C ALA A 391 -30.88 -10.46 7.47
N GLU A 392 -30.08 -9.43 7.21
CA GLU A 392 -30.47 -8.02 7.39
C GLU A 392 -31.58 -7.62 6.41
N ASP A 393 -31.46 -7.99 5.13
CA ASP A 393 -32.47 -7.72 4.10
C ASP A 393 -33.84 -8.35 4.43
N ILE A 394 -33.88 -9.53 5.08
CA ILE A 394 -35.13 -10.18 5.53
C ILE A 394 -35.76 -9.43 6.72
N VAL A 395 -34.94 -8.90 7.64
CA VAL A 395 -35.45 -8.17 8.80
C VAL A 395 -36.05 -6.83 8.37
N ASP A 396 -35.43 -6.12 7.43
CA ASP A 396 -35.95 -4.84 6.92
C ASP A 396 -37.25 -5.03 6.11
N GLN A 397 -37.41 -6.15 5.41
CA GLN A 397 -38.67 -6.47 4.71
C GLN A 397 -39.81 -6.87 5.66
N THR A 398 -39.51 -7.24 6.91
CA THR A 398 -40.51 -7.70 7.88
C THR A 398 -40.90 -6.65 8.92
N ASN A 399 -40.17 -5.52 9.00
CA ASN A 399 -40.50 -4.35 9.81
C ASN A 399 -40.70 -3.10 8.91
N PRO A 400 -41.85 -2.97 8.23
CA PRO A 400 -42.16 -1.82 7.38
C PRO A 400 -42.42 -0.52 8.14
#